data_AF-A0A7G5YZ60-F1
#
_entry.id   AF-A0A7G5YZ60-F1
#
_cell.length_a   1.000
_cell.length_b   1.000
_cell.length_c   1.000
_cell.angle_alpha   90.00
_cell.angle_beta   90.00
_cell.angle_gamma   90.00
#
_symmetry.space_group_name_H-M   'P 1'
#
loop_
_entity.id
_entity.type
_entity.pdbx_description
1 polymer ?
#
loop_
_entity_poly.entity_id
_entity_poly.type
_entity_poly.pdbx_seq_one_letter_code
_entity_poly.pdbx_strand_id
1 'polypeptide(L)'
;MADSSSSPPNDLPVAVRDLAIRLGAEPQGRGAIVRLTQTGRMKRALGSDSWMSFSARQTIASGTCGFAWRARFGPIGMISVCDALDDGVARLDVAALGFIPIARTPRTSALVRGELMRYLAELAWSPDAILSNPSLRWRIDGPDRLVVGAGIGASAVEVVLTLDIEGRIVEAFAPDRPRSPTEPILPTPWRGYFTDYRFHRGRWLPFAGEVGWEIAGREEIYWQGRILDWRIGQP
;
A
#
# COMPACT_ATOMS: atom_id res chain seq x y z
N MET A 1 13.06 15.58 35.38
CA MET A 1 12.76 14.25 34.80
C MET A 1 11.31 14.31 34.39
N ALA A 2 11.04 14.48 33.10
CA ALA A 2 9.69 14.59 32.57
C ALA A 2 9.20 13.17 32.25
N ASP A 3 8.07 12.82 32.86
CA ASP A 3 7.39 11.54 32.71
C ASP A 3 6.81 11.45 31.29
N SER A 4 7.32 10.50 30.50
CA SER A 4 6.86 10.22 29.15
C SER A 4 5.55 9.45 29.25
N SER A 5 4.42 10.15 29.12
CA SER A 5 3.11 9.53 28.97
C SER A 5 3.07 8.71 27.69
N SER A 6 3.18 7.39 27.84
CA SER A 6 2.83 6.42 26.82
C SER A 6 1.30 6.32 26.78
N SER A 7 0.68 6.77 25.69
CA SER A 7 -0.75 6.59 25.50
C SER A 7 -1.10 5.10 25.35
N PRO A 8 -2.20 4.62 25.96
CA PRO A 8 -2.59 3.21 25.95
C PRO A 8 -3.23 2.77 24.60
N PRO A 9 -3.48 1.46 24.38
CA PRO A 9 -3.86 0.87 23.08
C PRO A 9 -5.26 1.22 22.53
N ASN A 10 -5.89 2.34 22.90
CA ASN A 10 -7.30 2.62 22.57
C ASN A 10 -7.61 4.01 21.99
N ASP A 11 -6.59 4.80 21.61
CA ASP A 11 -6.74 6.21 21.18
C ASP A 11 -6.94 6.40 19.66
N LEU A 12 -7.63 5.48 18.97
CA LEU A 12 -8.03 5.77 17.59
C LEU A 12 -9.12 6.86 17.58
N PRO A 13 -8.97 7.92 16.74
CA PRO A 13 -10.04 8.89 16.54
C PRO A 13 -11.34 8.19 16.14
N VAL A 14 -12.49 8.71 16.61
CA VAL A 14 -13.82 8.10 16.38
C VAL A 14 -14.04 7.82 14.89
N ALA A 15 -13.74 8.77 14.00
CA ALA A 15 -13.87 8.59 12.55
C ALA A 15 -13.03 7.43 11.98
N VAL A 16 -11.87 7.14 12.56
CA VAL A 16 -10.99 6.03 12.14
C VAL A 16 -11.54 4.70 12.63
N ARG A 17 -12.10 4.67 13.84
CA ARG A 17 -12.81 3.50 14.36
C ARG A 17 -14.05 3.20 13.54
N ASP A 18 -14.80 4.23 13.16
CA ASP A 18 -15.98 4.11 12.30
C ASP A 18 -15.61 3.59 10.91
N LEU A 19 -14.51 4.06 10.32
CA LEU A 19 -13.95 3.51 9.08
C LEU A 19 -13.68 2.00 9.23
N ALA A 20 -12.97 1.60 10.28
CA ALA A 20 -12.65 0.19 10.52
C ALA A 20 -13.92 -0.66 10.62
N ILE A 21 -14.90 -0.23 11.41
CA ILE A 21 -16.19 -0.92 11.58
C ILE A 21 -16.92 -1.04 10.24
N ARG A 22 -17.00 0.06 9.47
CA ARG A 22 -17.65 0.08 8.15
C ARG A 22 -16.99 -0.88 7.17
N LEU A 23 -15.66 -0.99 7.19
CA LEU A 23 -14.92 -1.91 6.35
C LEU A 23 -15.01 -3.37 6.82
N GLY A 24 -15.66 -3.65 7.95
CA GLY A 24 -15.73 -4.99 8.54
C GLY A 24 -14.40 -5.45 9.13
N ALA A 25 -13.54 -4.50 9.52
CA ALA A 25 -12.27 -4.80 10.17
C ALA A 25 -12.52 -5.46 11.53
N GLU A 26 -11.78 -6.51 11.82
CA GLU A 26 -11.77 -7.14 13.13
C GLU A 26 -10.39 -6.94 13.77
N PRO A 27 -10.30 -6.81 15.11
CA PRO A 27 -9.02 -6.89 15.81
C PRO A 27 -8.39 -8.26 15.55
N GLN A 28 -7.16 -8.25 15.06
CA GLN A 28 -6.41 -9.48 14.77
C GLN A 28 -5.26 -9.68 15.74
N GLY A 29 -4.87 -10.94 15.93
CA GLY A 29 -3.57 -11.23 16.54
C GLY A 29 -2.43 -10.62 15.73
N ARG A 30 -1.32 -10.24 16.40
CA ARG A 30 -0.17 -9.56 15.76
C ARG A 30 0.39 -10.27 14.52
N GLY A 31 0.21 -11.58 14.41
CA GLY A 31 0.67 -12.39 13.28
C GLY A 31 -0.28 -12.50 12.09
N ALA A 32 -1.44 -11.83 12.09
CA ALA A 32 -2.38 -11.97 10.97
C ALA A 32 -1.82 -11.40 9.67
N ILE A 33 -1.97 -12.19 8.60
CA ILE A 33 -1.47 -11.89 7.26
C ILE A 33 -2.63 -11.99 6.27
N VAL A 34 -2.89 -10.89 5.58
CA VAL A 34 -3.71 -10.87 4.37
C VAL A 34 -2.89 -11.51 3.25
N ARG A 35 -3.53 -12.38 2.47
CA ARG A 35 -2.97 -13.02 1.28
C ARG A 35 -3.93 -12.75 0.12
N LEU A 36 -3.41 -12.20 -0.96
CA LEU A 36 -4.20 -11.87 -2.13
C LEU A 36 -3.51 -12.30 -3.42
N THR A 37 -4.32 -12.60 -4.43
CA THR A 37 -3.86 -12.87 -5.79
C THR A 37 -4.44 -11.84 -6.74
N GLN A 38 -3.63 -11.43 -7.71
CA GLN A 38 -3.95 -10.31 -8.59
C GLN A 38 -3.65 -10.66 -10.04
N THR A 39 -4.36 -10.01 -10.93
CA THR A 39 -4.01 -9.88 -12.34
C THR A 39 -4.13 -8.43 -12.74
N GLY A 40 -3.39 -7.99 -13.75
CA GLY A 40 -3.45 -6.60 -14.16
C GLY A 40 -2.52 -6.27 -15.30
N ARG A 41 -2.28 -4.98 -15.48
CA ARG A 41 -1.31 -4.45 -16.42
C ARG A 41 -0.52 -3.31 -15.81
N MET A 42 0.72 -3.16 -16.24
CA MET A 42 1.61 -2.08 -15.84
C MET A 42 2.33 -1.51 -17.05
N LYS A 43 2.54 -0.19 -17.09
CA LYS A 43 3.33 0.44 -18.13
C LYS A 43 4.80 0.05 -18.02
N ARG A 44 5.47 -0.14 -19.16
CA ARG A 44 6.93 -0.42 -19.20
C ARG A 44 7.77 0.75 -18.71
N ALA A 45 7.29 1.96 -18.95
CA ALA A 45 7.87 3.21 -18.51
C ALA A 45 6.76 4.26 -18.36
N LEU A 46 6.99 5.26 -17.52
CA LEU A 46 6.13 6.45 -17.45
C LEU A 46 6.18 7.19 -18.80
N GLY A 47 5.09 7.82 -19.20
CA GLY A 47 4.90 8.40 -20.52
C GLY A 47 4.74 7.39 -21.67
N SER A 48 4.84 6.09 -21.42
CA SER A 48 4.64 5.06 -22.47
C SER A 48 3.18 4.60 -22.54
N ASP A 49 2.70 4.32 -23.75
CA ASP A 49 1.43 3.60 -23.97
C ASP A 49 1.61 2.07 -24.00
N SER A 50 2.84 1.58 -23.79
CA SER A 50 3.15 0.16 -23.78
C SER A 50 2.85 -0.48 -22.42
N TRP A 51 1.77 -1.28 -22.39
CA TRP A 51 1.34 -2.05 -21.23
C TRP A 51 1.86 -3.49 -21.27
N MET A 52 2.19 -4.02 -20.10
CA MET A 52 2.49 -5.44 -19.90
C MET A 52 1.52 -6.04 -18.88
N SER A 53 0.90 -7.15 -19.24
CA SER A 53 0.08 -7.91 -18.31
C SER A 53 0.94 -8.57 -17.23
N PHE A 54 0.39 -8.69 -16.04
CA PHE A 54 1.01 -9.40 -14.92
C PHE A 54 0.00 -10.28 -14.17
N SER A 55 0.54 -11.29 -13.50
CA SER A 55 -0.12 -11.97 -12.38
C SER A 55 0.74 -11.79 -11.13
N ALA A 56 0.12 -11.62 -9.96
CA ALA A 56 0.86 -11.42 -8.73
C ALA A 56 0.24 -12.17 -7.54
N ARG A 57 1.09 -12.46 -6.57
CA ARG A 57 0.69 -12.87 -5.23
C ARG A 57 1.24 -11.85 -4.26
N GLN A 58 0.45 -11.51 -3.25
CA GLN A 58 0.85 -10.55 -2.24
C GLN A 58 0.47 -11.02 -0.85
N THR A 59 1.33 -10.71 0.11
CA THR A 59 1.03 -10.79 1.53
C THR A 59 1.10 -9.39 2.15
N ILE A 60 0.21 -9.05 3.07
CA ILE A 60 0.22 -7.80 3.83
C ILE A 60 0.08 -8.16 5.31
N ALA A 61 1.00 -7.67 6.14
CA ALA A 61 0.94 -7.84 7.59
C ALA A 61 -0.08 -6.86 8.19
N SER A 62 -0.98 -7.37 9.04
CA SER A 62 -1.98 -6.53 9.72
C SER A 62 -1.47 -5.96 11.04
N GLY A 63 -0.44 -6.54 11.65
CA GLY A 63 0.11 -6.07 12.93
C GLY A 63 1.32 -5.13 12.80
N THR A 64 1.92 -5.02 11.62
CA THR A 64 3.12 -4.21 11.35
C THR A 64 3.06 -3.63 9.94
N CYS A 65 3.86 -2.59 9.67
CA CYS A 65 4.02 -2.05 8.32
C CYS A 65 4.90 -2.96 7.46
N GLY A 66 4.32 -4.05 6.96
CA GLY A 66 5.02 -5.01 6.12
C GLY A 66 4.14 -5.62 5.04
N PHE A 67 4.76 -5.91 3.89
CA PHE A 67 4.13 -6.62 2.79
C PHE A 67 5.19 -7.32 1.93
N ALA A 68 4.76 -8.28 1.11
CA ALA A 68 5.58 -8.85 0.06
C ALA A 68 4.72 -9.11 -1.18
N TRP A 69 5.07 -8.45 -2.28
CA TRP A 69 4.43 -8.55 -3.57
C TRP A 69 5.35 -9.24 -4.57
N ARG A 70 4.87 -10.33 -5.16
CA ARG A 70 5.61 -11.13 -6.14
C ARG A 70 4.81 -11.18 -7.43
N ALA A 71 5.29 -10.48 -8.46
CA ALA A 71 4.64 -10.42 -9.75
C ALA A 71 5.44 -11.16 -10.83
N ARG A 72 4.70 -11.64 -11.83
CA ARG A 72 5.21 -12.24 -13.05
C ARG A 72 4.61 -11.49 -14.24
N PHE A 73 5.46 -10.94 -15.11
CA PHE A 73 5.06 -10.21 -16.31
C PHE A 73 5.38 -10.97 -17.59
N GLY A 74 4.59 -10.68 -18.62
CA GLY A 74 4.78 -11.20 -19.97
C GLY A 74 4.34 -12.66 -20.15
N PRO A 75 4.40 -13.19 -21.39
CA PRO A 75 4.08 -14.58 -21.68
C PRO A 75 4.85 -15.52 -20.75
N ILE A 76 4.16 -16.44 -20.08
CA ILE A 76 4.77 -17.48 -19.22
C ILE A 76 5.52 -16.90 -17.98
N GLY A 77 5.43 -15.59 -17.71
CA GLY A 77 6.06 -14.98 -16.53
C GLY A 77 7.57 -14.79 -16.67
N MET A 78 8.04 -14.43 -17.86
CA MET A 78 9.46 -14.19 -18.17
C MET A 78 10.13 -13.11 -17.32
N ILE A 79 9.39 -12.21 -16.68
CA ILE A 79 9.97 -11.23 -15.76
C ILE A 79 9.33 -11.45 -14.39
N SER A 80 10.13 -11.64 -13.35
CA SER A 80 9.66 -11.67 -11.97
C SER A 80 10.08 -10.40 -11.24
N VAL A 81 9.16 -9.84 -10.46
CA VAL A 81 9.42 -8.71 -9.58
C VAL A 81 9.07 -9.12 -8.16
N CYS A 82 9.98 -8.88 -7.22
CA CYS A 82 9.74 -9.01 -5.80
C CYS A 82 9.89 -7.63 -5.16
N ASP A 83 8.81 -7.12 -4.62
CA ASP A 83 8.78 -5.88 -3.86
C ASP A 83 8.30 -6.19 -2.44
N ALA A 84 9.02 -5.74 -1.43
CA ALA A 84 8.72 -6.09 -0.06
C ALA A 84 9.15 -5.01 0.92
N LEU A 85 8.40 -4.91 2.01
CA LEU A 85 8.73 -4.14 3.20
C LEU A 85 8.57 -5.07 4.39
N ASP A 86 9.59 -5.13 5.24
CA ASP A 86 9.54 -5.89 6.49
C ASP A 86 10.30 -5.12 7.57
N ASP A 87 9.60 -4.74 8.64
CA ASP A 87 10.14 -3.98 9.77
C ASP A 87 11.02 -2.78 9.38
N GLY A 88 10.54 -1.95 8.43
CA GLY A 88 11.27 -0.79 7.93
C GLY A 88 12.41 -1.09 6.96
N VAL A 89 12.62 -2.36 6.60
CA VAL A 89 13.56 -2.80 5.57
C VAL A 89 12.81 -3.02 4.26
N ALA A 90 13.06 -2.15 3.29
CA ALA A 90 12.50 -2.28 1.95
C ALA A 90 13.43 -3.07 1.02
N ARG A 91 12.82 -3.82 0.08
CA ARG A 91 13.50 -4.65 -0.91
C ARG A 91 12.75 -4.62 -2.23
N LEU A 92 13.43 -4.18 -3.29
CA LEU A 92 12.93 -4.26 -4.66
C LEU A 92 13.95 -5.02 -5.52
N ASP A 93 13.55 -6.21 -5.97
CA ASP A 93 14.32 -7.06 -6.87
C ASP A 93 13.54 -7.29 -8.16
N VAL A 94 14.21 -7.12 -9.29
CA VAL A 94 13.69 -7.47 -10.61
C VAL A 94 14.57 -8.56 -11.21
N ALA A 95 13.96 -9.62 -11.73
CA ALA A 95 14.67 -10.72 -12.39
C ALA A 95 14.06 -11.08 -13.76
N ALA A 96 14.92 -11.34 -14.74
CA ALA A 96 14.59 -11.91 -16.04
C ALA A 96 14.60 -13.43 -15.96
N LEU A 97 13.77 -14.07 -16.78
CA LEU A 97 13.54 -15.51 -16.86
C LEU A 97 13.19 -16.16 -15.50
N GLY A 98 12.76 -15.36 -14.52
CA GLY A 98 12.40 -15.83 -13.18
C GLY A 98 13.57 -15.96 -12.18
N PHE A 99 14.83 -15.92 -12.62
CA PHE A 99 16.00 -16.19 -11.76
C PHE A 99 17.27 -15.37 -12.08
N ILE A 100 17.34 -14.65 -13.20
CA ILE A 100 18.50 -13.79 -13.54
C ILE A 100 18.23 -12.39 -12.98
N PRO A 101 18.95 -11.92 -11.92
CA PRO A 101 18.71 -10.59 -11.37
C PRO A 101 19.05 -9.50 -12.41
N ILE A 102 18.07 -8.68 -12.76
CA ILE A 102 18.23 -7.51 -13.64
C ILE A 102 18.64 -6.28 -12.81
N ALA A 103 18.05 -6.13 -11.63
CA ALA A 103 18.31 -4.99 -10.75
C ALA A 103 18.10 -5.38 -9.29
N ARG A 104 18.99 -4.88 -8.42
CA ARG A 104 18.81 -4.84 -6.96
C ARG A 104 18.94 -3.39 -6.53
N THR A 105 17.89 -2.85 -5.92
CA THR A 105 17.92 -1.46 -5.49
C THR A 105 18.67 -1.32 -4.16
N PRO A 106 19.58 -0.34 -3.99
CA PRO A 106 20.22 -0.06 -2.71
C PRO A 106 19.18 0.23 -1.62
N ARG A 107 19.47 -0.18 -0.38
CA ARG A 107 18.61 0.14 0.78
C ARG A 107 18.77 1.62 1.13
N THR A 108 17.89 2.47 0.59
CA THR A 108 17.87 3.92 0.87
C THR A 108 16.66 4.31 1.70
N SER A 109 16.74 5.43 2.42
CA SER A 109 15.59 6.00 3.13
C SER A 109 14.45 6.36 2.15
N ALA A 110 14.77 6.79 0.93
CA ALA A 110 13.80 7.05 -0.12
C ALA A 110 12.99 5.79 -0.51
N LEU A 111 13.66 4.64 -0.65
CA LEU A 111 12.97 3.38 -0.91
C LEU A 111 12.03 3.01 0.25
N VAL A 112 12.49 3.14 1.49
CA VAL A 112 11.65 2.87 2.68
C VAL A 112 10.43 3.80 2.74
N ARG A 113 10.61 5.11 2.45
CA ARG A 113 9.49 6.06 2.37
C ARG A 113 8.46 5.63 1.31
N GLY A 114 8.92 5.27 0.12
CA GLY A 114 8.06 4.79 -0.96
C GLY A 114 7.25 3.56 -0.58
N GLU A 115 7.89 2.56 0.05
CA GLU A 115 7.20 1.34 0.45
C GLU A 115 6.29 1.52 1.68
N LEU A 116 6.62 2.42 2.61
CA LEU A 116 5.69 2.80 3.67
C LEU A 116 4.44 3.49 3.08
N MET A 117 4.60 4.43 2.15
CA MET A 117 3.46 5.07 1.48
C MET A 117 2.60 4.05 0.71
N ARG A 118 3.25 3.04 0.08
CA ARG A 118 2.54 1.93 -0.54
C ARG A 118 1.72 1.14 0.48
N TYR A 119 2.33 0.72 1.58
CA TYR A 119 1.65 -0.01 2.65
C TYR A 119 0.43 0.77 3.17
N LEU A 120 0.59 2.07 3.41
CA LEU A 120 -0.48 2.94 3.89
C LEU A 120 -1.65 3.06 2.88
N ALA A 121 -1.35 3.16 1.58
CA ALA A 121 -2.39 3.15 0.55
C ALA A 121 -3.13 1.80 0.48
N GLU A 122 -2.42 0.69 0.69
CA GLU A 122 -3.00 -0.65 0.62
C GLU A 122 -3.81 -1.06 1.87
N LEU A 123 -4.01 -0.17 2.85
CA LEU A 123 -4.95 -0.40 3.95
C LEU A 123 -6.37 -0.72 3.47
N ALA A 124 -6.76 -0.27 2.27
CA ALA A 124 -8.02 -0.65 1.62
C ALA A 124 -8.13 -2.18 1.38
N TRP A 125 -7.00 -2.89 1.24
CA TRP A 125 -6.94 -4.35 1.13
C TRP A 125 -6.59 -5.06 2.45
N SER A 126 -6.25 -4.32 3.51
CA SER A 126 -5.97 -4.85 4.85
C SER A 126 -6.66 -4.01 5.93
N PRO A 127 -8.01 -3.93 5.93
CA PRO A 127 -8.74 -3.05 6.83
C PRO A 127 -8.51 -3.39 8.31
N ASP A 128 -8.31 -4.67 8.63
CA ASP A 128 -7.96 -5.16 9.97
C ASP A 128 -6.68 -4.51 10.55
N ALA A 129 -5.77 -4.02 9.70
CA ALA A 129 -4.58 -3.31 10.13
C ALA A 129 -4.88 -1.95 10.78
N ILE A 130 -6.01 -1.32 10.46
CA ILE A 130 -6.45 -0.06 11.08
C ILE A 130 -6.58 -0.22 12.60
N LEU A 131 -7.08 -1.37 13.05
CA LEU A 131 -7.27 -1.70 14.46
C LEU A 131 -6.04 -2.38 15.09
N SER A 132 -5.26 -3.09 14.29
CA SER A 132 -4.26 -4.04 14.79
C SER A 132 -2.82 -3.55 14.69
N ASN A 133 -2.52 -2.54 13.88
CA ASN A 133 -1.17 -2.03 13.67
C ASN A 133 -0.89 -0.80 14.55
N PRO A 134 -0.09 -0.94 15.64
CA PRO A 134 0.21 0.14 16.56
C PRO A 134 1.20 1.17 15.99
N SER A 135 1.82 0.90 14.84
CA SER A 135 2.74 1.83 14.18
C SER A 135 2.01 2.91 13.37
N LEU A 136 0.69 2.75 13.16
CA LEU A 136 -0.13 3.72 12.45
C LEU A 136 -0.50 4.89 13.34
N ARG A 137 -0.28 6.10 12.83
CA ARG A 137 -0.71 7.35 13.46
C ARG A 137 -1.80 7.97 12.60
N TRP A 138 -2.88 8.40 13.22
CA TRP A 138 -4.05 8.90 12.49
C TRP A 138 -4.40 10.32 12.90
N ARG A 139 -4.86 11.13 11.93
CA ARG A 139 -5.54 12.40 12.18
C ARG A 139 -6.68 12.60 11.18
N ILE A 140 -7.66 13.41 11.59
CA ILE A 140 -8.81 13.78 10.75
C ILE A 140 -8.42 15.01 9.92
N ASP A 141 -8.68 14.97 8.61
CA ASP A 141 -8.35 16.05 7.65
C ASP A 141 -9.61 16.69 7.03
N GLY A 142 -10.79 16.14 7.33
CA GLY A 142 -12.07 16.59 6.80
C GLY A 142 -13.18 15.59 7.12
N PRO A 143 -14.41 15.85 6.65
CA PRO A 143 -15.55 14.96 6.86
C PRO A 143 -15.39 13.59 6.16
N ASP A 144 -14.65 13.56 5.05
CA ASP A 144 -14.44 12.41 4.16
C ASP A 144 -12.95 12.09 3.98
N ARG A 145 -12.06 12.72 4.77
CA ARG A 145 -10.61 12.59 4.62
C ARG A 145 -9.92 12.27 5.94
N LEU A 146 -9.08 11.24 5.91
CA LEU A 146 -8.25 10.79 7.02
C LEU A 146 -6.80 10.79 6.57
N VAL A 147 -5.89 11.23 7.43
CA VAL A 147 -4.46 11.07 7.18
C VAL A 147 -3.94 9.95 8.06
N VAL A 148 -3.23 9.01 7.44
CA VAL A 148 -2.51 7.95 8.11
C VAL A 148 -1.02 8.14 7.91
N GLY A 149 -0.23 7.98 8.97
CA GLY A 149 1.21 8.08 8.94
C GLY A 149 1.91 6.89 9.59
N ALA A 150 3.13 6.63 9.16
CA ALA A 150 4.00 5.59 9.68
C ALA A 150 5.48 5.99 9.57
N GLY A 151 6.40 5.16 10.08
CA GLY A 151 7.84 5.45 10.12
C GLY A 151 8.22 6.48 11.18
N ILE A 152 9.52 6.75 11.31
CA ILE A 152 10.11 7.64 12.33
C ILE A 152 11.24 8.48 11.70
N GLY A 153 11.43 9.71 12.21
CA GLY A 153 12.50 10.60 11.74
C GLY A 153 12.44 10.82 10.22
N ALA A 154 13.57 10.62 9.53
CA ALA A 154 13.70 10.86 8.09
C ALA A 154 12.82 9.94 7.20
N SER A 155 12.38 8.78 7.70
CA SER A 155 11.50 7.86 6.98
C SER A 155 10.02 8.05 7.33
N ALA A 156 9.67 9.03 8.16
CA ALA A 156 8.28 9.32 8.49
C ALA A 156 7.51 9.78 7.25
N VAL A 157 6.37 9.15 6.98
CA VAL A 157 5.52 9.44 5.82
C VAL A 157 4.06 9.56 6.25
N GLU A 158 3.28 10.24 5.42
CA GLU A 158 1.83 10.33 5.52
C GLU A 158 1.18 10.02 4.17
N VAL A 159 -0.02 9.47 4.21
CA VAL A 159 -0.91 9.28 3.07
C VAL A 159 -2.29 9.77 3.46
N VAL A 160 -2.93 10.54 2.57
CA VAL A 160 -4.31 10.96 2.74
C VAL A 160 -5.22 9.91 2.12
N LEU A 161 -6.19 9.43 2.88
CA LEU A 161 -7.24 8.53 2.43
C LEU A 161 -8.53 9.33 2.28
N THR A 162 -9.14 9.25 1.10
CA THR A 162 -10.45 9.85 0.82
C THR A 162 -11.52 8.76 0.82
N LEU A 163 -12.63 9.04 1.48
CA LEU A 163 -13.76 8.12 1.65
C LEU A 163 -14.91 8.48 0.70
N ASP A 164 -15.62 7.47 0.21
CA ASP A 164 -16.90 7.70 -0.47
C ASP A 164 -18.05 7.96 0.54
N ILE A 165 -19.25 8.18 0.01
CA ILE A 165 -20.45 8.44 0.81
C ILE A 165 -20.83 7.25 1.71
N GLU A 166 -20.44 6.03 1.33
CA GLU A 166 -20.61 4.83 2.15
C GLU A 166 -19.51 4.70 3.23
N GLY A 167 -18.46 5.52 3.16
CA GLY A 167 -17.33 5.53 4.09
C GLY A 167 -16.23 4.52 3.73
N ARG A 168 -16.09 4.14 2.45
CA ARG A 168 -15.07 3.23 1.92
C ARG A 168 -13.91 4.02 1.32
N ILE A 169 -12.69 3.52 1.43
CA ILE A 169 -11.49 4.20 0.91
C ILE A 169 -11.48 4.15 -0.63
N VAL A 170 -11.76 5.26 -1.29
CA VAL A 170 -11.78 5.32 -2.78
C VAL A 170 -10.52 5.92 -3.38
N GLU A 171 -9.76 6.68 -2.59
CA GLU A 171 -8.49 7.26 -3.02
C GLU A 171 -7.45 7.21 -1.89
N ALA A 172 -6.20 6.98 -2.27
CA ALA A 172 -5.02 7.21 -1.44
C ALA A 172 -4.08 8.20 -2.16
N PHE A 173 -3.64 9.24 -1.46
CA PHE A 173 -2.81 10.30 -2.02
C PHE A 173 -1.57 10.56 -1.18
N ALA A 174 -0.41 10.62 -1.83
CA ALA A 174 0.86 11.06 -1.25
C ALA A 174 1.45 12.18 -2.13
N PRO A 175 1.69 13.39 -1.58
CA PRO A 175 2.17 14.53 -2.38
C PRO A 175 3.64 14.41 -2.81
N ASP A 176 4.45 13.63 -2.08
CA ASP A 176 5.91 13.65 -2.17
C ASP A 176 6.52 12.24 -2.29
N ARG A 177 5.78 11.26 -2.84
CA ARG A 177 6.30 9.89 -2.96
C ARG A 177 7.58 9.87 -3.82
N PRO A 178 8.68 9.25 -3.35
CA PRO A 178 9.88 9.10 -4.15
C PRO A 178 9.62 8.23 -5.38
N ARG A 179 9.78 8.81 -6.58
CA ARG A 179 9.69 8.09 -7.85
C ARG A 179 10.98 7.33 -8.22
N SER A 180 12.09 7.71 -7.59
CA SER A 180 13.38 7.04 -7.71
C SER A 180 13.92 6.68 -6.31
N PRO A 181 14.40 5.45 -6.11
CA PRO A 181 15.05 5.04 -4.86
C PRO A 181 16.50 5.51 -4.75
N THR A 182 17.10 5.99 -5.85
CA THR A 182 18.46 6.52 -5.94
C THR A 182 18.45 7.97 -6.42
N GLU A 183 19.53 8.71 -6.13
CA GLU A 183 19.66 10.09 -6.58
C GLU A 183 19.62 10.21 -8.12
N PRO A 184 18.99 11.27 -8.68
CA PRO A 184 18.23 12.28 -7.96
C PRO A 184 16.93 11.69 -7.38
N ILE A 185 16.68 11.89 -6.08
CA ILE A 185 15.39 11.56 -5.49
C ILE A 185 14.38 12.54 -6.08
N LEU A 186 13.32 12.02 -6.70
CA LEU A 186 12.27 12.82 -7.32
C LEU A 186 10.96 12.62 -6.53
N PRO A 187 10.68 13.47 -5.52
CA PRO A 187 9.36 13.51 -4.90
C PRO A 187 8.31 13.87 -5.95
N THR A 188 7.24 13.10 -6.04
CA THR A 188 6.21 13.30 -7.07
C THR A 188 4.85 12.94 -6.48
N PRO A 189 3.78 13.71 -6.75
CA PRO A 189 2.46 13.34 -6.29
C PRO A 189 2.03 12.00 -6.87
N TRP A 190 1.49 11.15 -6.00
CA TRP A 190 1.17 9.76 -6.28
C TRP A 190 -0.24 9.46 -5.77
N ARG A 191 -1.05 8.83 -6.62
CA ARG A 191 -2.45 8.50 -6.33
C ARG A 191 -2.72 7.03 -6.57
N GLY A 192 -3.52 6.45 -5.68
CA GLY A 192 -4.17 5.16 -5.88
C GLY A 192 -5.67 5.34 -5.86
N TYR A 193 -6.38 4.67 -6.75
CA TYR A 193 -7.84 4.65 -6.81
C TYR A 193 -8.34 3.23 -6.56
N PHE A 194 -9.45 3.12 -5.84
CA PHE A 194 -10.05 1.85 -5.44
C PHE A 194 -11.49 1.78 -5.91
N THR A 195 -11.83 0.73 -6.65
CA THR A 195 -13.15 0.56 -7.27
C THR A 195 -13.61 -0.90 -7.15
N ASP A 196 -14.84 -1.18 -7.61
CA ASP A 196 -15.43 -2.53 -7.57
C ASP A 196 -15.44 -3.08 -6.14
N TYR A 197 -15.96 -2.27 -5.21
CA TYR A 197 -16.08 -2.65 -3.80
C TYR A 197 -17.06 -3.80 -3.63
N ARG A 198 -16.62 -4.85 -2.94
CA ARG A 198 -17.42 -6.06 -2.66
C ARG A 198 -17.31 -6.42 -1.20
N PHE A 199 -18.40 -6.92 -0.64
CA PHE A 199 -18.38 -7.55 0.66
C PHE A 199 -17.88 -8.99 0.50
N HIS A 200 -16.65 -9.25 0.94
CA HIS A 200 -15.97 -10.52 0.75
C HIS A 200 -15.37 -10.99 2.07
N ARG A 201 -15.78 -12.19 2.51
CA ARG A 201 -15.31 -12.80 3.77
C ARG A 201 -15.43 -11.86 4.99
N GLY A 202 -16.54 -11.12 5.06
CA GLY A 202 -16.83 -10.22 6.17
C GLY A 202 -16.22 -8.83 6.06
N ARG A 203 -15.43 -8.53 5.01
CA ARG A 203 -14.78 -7.22 4.81
C ARG A 203 -15.31 -6.55 3.56
N TRP A 204 -15.43 -5.22 3.56
CA TRP A 204 -15.59 -4.45 2.33
C TRP A 204 -14.22 -4.18 1.71
N LEU A 205 -14.00 -4.70 0.51
CA LEU A 205 -12.70 -4.65 -0.17
C LEU A 205 -12.88 -4.19 -1.62
N PRO A 206 -11.97 -3.37 -2.16
CA PRO A 206 -11.96 -3.06 -3.58
C PRO A 206 -11.37 -4.23 -4.37
N PHE A 207 -12.09 -4.70 -5.40
CA PHE A 207 -11.62 -5.75 -6.30
C PHE A 207 -10.96 -5.22 -7.58
N ALA A 208 -10.90 -3.90 -7.74
CA ALA A 208 -10.11 -3.24 -8.76
C ALA A 208 -9.37 -2.04 -8.17
N GLY A 209 -8.20 -1.75 -8.71
CA GLY A 209 -7.45 -0.56 -8.34
C GLY A 209 -6.57 -0.06 -9.46
N GLU A 210 -6.25 1.22 -9.38
CA GLU A 210 -5.36 1.90 -10.32
C GLU A 210 -4.38 2.76 -9.56
N VAL A 211 -3.20 3.00 -10.13
CA VAL A 211 -2.19 3.86 -9.51
C VAL A 211 -1.55 4.74 -10.57
N GLY A 212 -1.42 6.03 -10.25
CA GLY A 212 -0.88 7.07 -11.10
C GLY A 212 0.13 7.98 -10.42
N TRP A 213 0.91 8.67 -11.25
CA TRP A 213 1.76 9.79 -10.86
C TRP A 213 1.23 11.07 -11.47
N GLU A 214 1.40 12.19 -10.77
CA GLU A 214 1.18 13.51 -11.36
C GLU A 214 2.50 14.05 -11.92
N ILE A 215 2.59 14.17 -13.24
CA ILE A 215 3.80 14.63 -13.94
C ILE A 215 3.39 15.77 -14.86
N ALA A 216 4.06 16.92 -14.73
CA ALA A 216 3.76 18.13 -15.50
C ALA A 216 2.26 18.52 -15.47
N GLY A 217 1.62 18.38 -14.30
CA GLY A 217 0.21 18.71 -14.10
C GLY A 217 -0.78 17.73 -14.73
N ARG A 218 -0.33 16.56 -15.19
CA ARG A 218 -1.17 15.50 -15.74
C ARG A 218 -1.01 14.23 -14.93
N GLU A 219 -2.13 13.55 -14.72
CA GLU A 219 -2.09 12.22 -14.13
C GLU A 219 -1.73 11.16 -15.19
N GLU A 220 -0.72 10.36 -14.86
CA GLU A 220 -0.28 9.22 -15.64
C GLU A 220 -0.50 7.92 -14.87
N ILE A 221 -1.61 7.24 -15.16
CA ILE A 221 -1.84 5.87 -14.66
C ILE A 221 -0.79 4.93 -15.24
N TYR A 222 -0.10 4.20 -14.36
CA TYR A 222 0.97 3.27 -14.74
C TYR A 222 0.74 1.84 -14.25
N TRP A 223 -0.20 1.63 -13.33
CA TRP A 223 -0.59 0.30 -12.85
C TRP A 223 -2.10 0.21 -12.76
N GLN A 224 -2.66 -0.91 -13.21
CA GLN A 224 -4.07 -1.26 -13.05
C GLN A 224 -4.16 -2.74 -12.69
N GLY A 225 -4.91 -3.07 -11.65
CA GLY A 225 -5.01 -4.43 -11.14
C GLY A 225 -6.41 -4.80 -10.70
N ARG A 226 -6.66 -6.10 -10.68
CA ARG A 226 -7.87 -6.74 -10.15
C ARG A 226 -7.49 -7.81 -9.14
N ILE A 227 -8.23 -7.87 -8.05
CA ILE A 227 -8.10 -8.94 -7.04
C ILE A 227 -8.87 -10.16 -7.55
N LEU A 228 -8.24 -11.33 -7.49
CA LEU A 228 -8.84 -12.62 -7.88
C LEU A 228 -9.22 -13.44 -6.65
N ASP A 229 -8.40 -13.38 -5.60
CA ASP A 229 -8.68 -14.02 -4.30
C ASP A 229 -8.13 -13.14 -3.19
N TRP A 230 -8.81 -13.17 -2.05
CA TRP A 230 -8.41 -12.49 -0.83
C TRP A 230 -8.77 -13.36 0.37
N ARG A 231 -7.84 -13.47 1.31
CA ARG A 231 -8.04 -14.15 2.59
C ARG A 231 -7.13 -13.55 3.66
N ILE A 232 -7.58 -13.58 4.90
CA ILE A 232 -6.77 -13.27 6.07
C ILE A 232 -6.71 -14.50 6.98
N GLY A 233 -5.59 -14.67 7.69
CA GLY A 233 -5.43 -15.72 8.68
C GLY A 233 -4.11 -15.57 9.42
N GLN A 234 -3.90 -16.43 10.43
CA GLN A 234 -2.61 -16.57 11.06
C GLN A 234 -1.55 -17.09 10.04
N PRO A 235 -0.25 -16.93 10.34
CA PRO A 235 0.84 -17.33 9.44
C PRO A 235 0.75 -18.78 8.99
#